data_AF-A0A8E2ANG5-F1
#
_entry.id   AF-A0A8E2ANG5-F1
#
_cell.length_a   1.000
_cell.length_b   1.000
_cell.length_c   1.000
_cell.angle_alpha   90.00
_cell.angle_beta   90.00
_cell.angle_gamma   90.00
#
_symmetry.space_group_name_H-M   'P 1'
#
loop_
_entity.id
_entity.type
_entity.pdbx_description
1 polymer ?
#
loop_
_entity_poly.entity_id
_entity_poly.type
_entity_poly.pdbx_seq_one_letter_code
_entity_poly.pdbx_strand_id
1 'polypeptide(L)' 'MCRRIAEGTRWSKCGHFQRHMIIAIMDCNSSHCERSILHPRGCRDPGCERNFGAEVQKDIDTVKDECFQCRAKAHRTLPT' A
#
# COMPACT_ATOMS: atom_id res chain seq x y z
N MET A 1 -12.51 -6.60 -1.21
CA MET A 1 -12.01 -5.22 -1.39
C MET A 1 -11.09 -5.04 -2.60
N CYS A 2 -11.29 -3.95 -3.35
CA CYS A 2 -10.35 -3.47 -4.37
C CYS A 2 -9.00 -3.11 -3.72
N ARG A 3 -7.90 -3.17 -4.47
CA ARG A 3 -6.54 -2.90 -3.97
C ARG A 3 -5.87 -1.80 -4.78
N ARG A 4 -5.03 -0.99 -4.14
CA ARG A 4 -4.20 0.00 -4.86
C ARG A 4 -2.86 -0.63 -5.23
N ILE A 5 -2.36 -0.34 -6.42
CA ILE A 5 -1.02 -0.70 -6.85
C ILE A 5 -0.12 0.52 -6.60
N ALA A 6 0.83 0.35 -5.68
CA ALA A 6 1.77 1.36 -5.27
C ALA A 6 3.14 1.09 -5.90
N GLU A 7 3.72 2.09 -6.55
CA GLU A 7 5.12 2.03 -6.98
C GLU A 7 6.02 2.67 -5.93
N GLY A 8 7.22 2.10 -5.77
CA GLY A 8 8.16 2.57 -4.77
C GLY A 8 9.50 1.86 -4.76
N THR A 9 10.32 2.25 -3.79
CA THR A 9 11.66 1.73 -3.57
C THR A 9 11.67 0.71 -2.45
N ARG A 10 12.30 -0.45 -2.66
CA ARG A 10 12.55 -1.44 -1.61
C ARG A 10 13.95 -1.27 -1.01
N TRP A 11 14.02 -1.12 0.31
CA TRP A 11 15.28 -1.02 1.04
C TRP A 11 15.70 -2.40 1.53
N SER A 12 16.71 -3.00 0.90
CA SER A 12 16.98 -4.43 1.07
C SER A 12 17.55 -4.79 2.45
N LYS A 13 18.20 -3.87 3.17
CA LYS A 13 18.74 -4.18 4.51
C LYS A 13 17.63 -4.32 5.57
N CYS A 14 16.55 -3.55 5.45
CA CYS A 14 15.47 -3.56 6.44
C CYS A 14 14.13 -4.08 5.90
N GLY A 15 14.05 -4.40 4.60
CA GLY A 15 12.85 -4.92 3.93
C GLY A 15 11.72 -3.89 3.72
N HIS A 16 11.90 -2.64 4.15
CA HIS A 16 10.88 -1.62 4.06
C HIS A 16 10.64 -1.16 2.62
N PHE A 17 9.37 -0.97 2.29
CA PHE A 17 8.93 -0.39 1.03
C PHE A 17 8.58 1.09 1.21
N GLN A 18 9.25 1.96 0.46
CA GLN A 18 8.97 3.39 0.42
C GLN A 18 8.09 3.70 -0.79
N ARG A 19 6.80 3.95 -0.54
CA ARG A 19 5.84 4.33 -1.58
C ARG A 19 6.19 5.69 -2.17
N HIS A 20 6.25 5.75 -3.50
CA HIS A 20 6.33 7.02 -4.25
C HIS A 20 4.92 7.49 -4.63
N MET A 21 4.15 6.65 -5.33
CA MET A 21 2.80 6.99 -5.79
C MET A 21 1.91 5.76 -6.00
N ILE A 22 0.60 6.00 -6.15
CA ILE A 22 -0.36 4.99 -6.58
C ILE A 22 -0.56 5.12 -8.09
N ILE A 23 -0.36 4.04 -8.84
CA ILE A 23 -0.46 4.06 -10.30
C ILE A 23 -1.74 3.45 -10.84
N ALA A 24 -2.40 2.59 -10.06
CA ALA A 24 -3.58 1.88 -10.50
C ALA A 24 -4.41 1.37 -9.33
N ILE A 25 -5.68 1.07 -9.62
CA ILE A 25 -6.59 0.37 -8.73
C ILE A 25 -6.90 -0.97 -9.39
N MET A 26 -6.67 -2.05 -8.64
CA MET A 26 -7.06 -3.40 -9.00
C MET A 26 -8.47 -3.65 -8.46
N ASP A 27 -9.40 -3.82 -9.38
CA ASP A 27 -10.78 -4.18 -9.09
C ASP A 27 -10.87 -5.57 -8.42
N CYS A 28 -11.80 -5.74 -7.47
CA CYS A 28 -11.99 -7.02 -6.77
C CYS A 28 -13.18 -7.83 -7.28
N ASN A 29 -13.89 -7.36 -8.30
CA ASN A 29 -15.07 -7.95 -8.91
C ASN A 29 -16.13 -8.38 -7.88
N SER A 30 -16.36 -7.54 -6.87
CA SER A 30 -17.36 -7.80 -5.83
C SER A 30 -18.50 -6.79 -5.93
N SER A 31 -19.74 -7.24 -5.86
CA SER A 31 -20.91 -6.37 -5.73
C SER A 31 -21.04 -5.75 -4.34
N HIS A 32 -20.32 -6.27 -3.34
CA HIS A 32 -20.33 -5.74 -1.98
C HIS A 32 -19.26 -4.66 -1.74
N CYS A 33 -18.42 -4.35 -2.73
CA CYS A 33 -17.37 -3.34 -2.58
C CYS A 33 -17.72 -2.05 -3.31
N GLU A 34 -17.87 -0.93 -2.61
CA GLU A 34 -18.28 0.36 -3.21
C GLU A 34 -17.28 0.89 -4.26
N ARG A 35 -16.06 0.37 -4.26
CA ARG A 35 -15.00 0.75 -5.22
C ARG A 35 -14.96 -0.14 -6.46
N SER A 36 -15.70 -1.25 -6.45
CA SER A 36 -15.72 -2.23 -7.53
C SER A 36 -16.63 -1.77 -8.66
N ILE A 37 -16.25 -2.08 -9.90
CA ILE A 37 -17.10 -1.81 -11.07
C ILE A 37 -18.41 -2.61 -11.05
N LEU A 38 -18.43 -3.75 -10.35
CA LEU A 38 -19.62 -4.59 -10.19
C LEU A 38 -20.57 -4.10 -9.08
N HIS A 39 -20.24 -3.03 -8.38
CA HIS A 39 -21.09 -2.49 -7.33
C HIS A 39 -22.32 -1.77 -7.93
N PRO A 40 -23.54 -2.08 -7.47
CA PRO A 40 -24.75 -1.45 -8.01
C PRO A 40 -24.79 0.05 -7.69
N ARG A 41 -25.22 0.85 -8.69
CA ARG A 41 -25.43 2.29 -8.49
C ARG A 41 -26.60 2.52 -7.53
N GLY A 42 -26.40 3.37 -6.53
CA GLY A 42 -27.43 3.71 -5.55
C GLY A 42 -27.61 2.70 -4.41
N CYS A 43 -26.63 1.79 -4.20
CA CYS A 43 -26.60 0.93 -3.03
C CYS A 43 -26.63 1.76 -1.73
N ARG A 44 -27.45 1.35 -0.76
CA ARG A 44 -27.54 1.95 0.59
C ARG A 44 -27.20 0.95 1.68
N ASP A 45 -26.70 -0.23 1.31
CA ASP A 45 -26.35 -1.26 2.26
C ASP A 45 -25.16 -0.79 3.12
N PRO A 46 -25.30 -0.77 4.46
CA PRO A 46 -24.23 -0.31 5.34
C PRO A 46 -23.10 -1.33 5.50
N GLY A 47 -23.30 -2.59 5.06
CA GLY A 47 -22.32 -3.67 5.11
C GLY A 47 -21.32 -3.67 3.95
N CYS A 48 -21.44 -2.74 3.00
CA CYS A 48 -20.54 -2.67 1.86
C CYS A 48 -19.11 -2.29 2.25
N GLU A 49 -18.15 -2.91 1.58
CA GLU A 49 -16.73 -2.62 1.76
C GLU A 49 -16.39 -1.25 1.13
N ARG A 50 -16.11 -0.25 1.98
CA ARG A 50 -15.81 1.14 1.56
C ARG A 50 -14.34 1.45 1.35
N ASN A 51 -13.48 0.63 1.94
CA ASN A 51 -12.03 0.83 1.98
C ASN A 51 -11.31 -0.04 0.95
N PHE A 52 -10.11 0.40 0.57
CA PHE A 52 -9.19 -0.44 -0.17
C PHE A 52 -8.57 -1.49 0.76
N GLY A 53 -8.31 -2.68 0.22
CA GLY A 53 -7.51 -3.70 0.88
C GLY A 53 -6.02 -3.35 0.92
N ALA A 54 -5.21 -4.33 1.32
CA ALA A 54 -3.75 -4.19 1.35
C ALA A 54 -3.20 -3.76 -0.02
N GLU A 55 -2.27 -2.80 0.01
CA GLU A 55 -1.64 -2.29 -1.21
C GLU A 55 -0.75 -3.35 -1.85
N VAL A 56 -0.81 -3.43 -3.18
CA VAL A 56 0.14 -4.22 -3.98
C VAL A 56 1.38 -3.37 -4.17
N GLN A 57 2.50 -3.80 -3.61
CA GLN A 57 3.78 -3.11 -3.71
C GLN A 57 4.49 -3.55 -4.99
N LYS A 58 4.71 -2.60 -5.91
CA LYS A 58 5.51 -2.78 -7.12
C LYS A 58 6.86 -2.08 -6.90
N ASP A 59 7.90 -2.88 -6.78
CA ASP A 59 9.26 -2.38 -6.62
C ASP A 59 9.76 -1.85 -7.98
N ILE A 60 9.97 -0.54 -8.08
CA ILE A 60 10.57 0.10 -9.26
C ILE A 60 12.06 0.38 -9.08
N ASP A 61 12.52 0.38 -7.82
CA ASP A 61 13.92 0.50 -7.45
C ASP A 61 14.20 -0.37 -6.20
N THR A 62 15.45 -0.78 -6.03
CA THR A 62 15.91 -1.49 -4.84
C THR A 62 17.25 -0.93 -4.37
N VAL A 63 17.24 -0.34 -3.18
CA VAL A 63 18.43 0.26 -2.56
C VAL A 63 19.03 -0.72 -1.56
N LYS A 64 20.33 -1.00 -1.69
CA LYS A 64 21.09 -1.90 -0.80
C LYS A 64 21.50 -1.26 0.53
N ASP A 65 20.59 -0.49 1.13
CA ASP A 65 20.84 0.21 2.38
C ASP A 65 19.62 0.16 3.31
N GLU A 66 19.72 0.82 4.47
CA GLU A 66 18.61 0.99 5.40
C GLU A 66 17.74 2.17 5.00
N CYS A 67 16.42 2.06 5.17
CA CYS A 67 15.53 3.18 4.90
C CYS A 67 15.81 4.36 5.84
N PHE A 68 15.40 5.56 5.43
CA PHE A 68 15.61 6.79 6.19
C PHE A 68 15.10 6.71 7.64
N GLN A 69 13.99 6.02 7.88
CA GLN A 69 13.42 5.84 9.21
C GLN A 69 14.27 4.92 10.09
N CYS A 70 14.81 3.82 9.53
CA CYS A 70 15.72 2.93 10.24
C CYS A 70 17.02 3.64 10.60
N ARG A 71 17.60 4.37 9.65
CA ARG A 71 18.80 5.19 9.88
C ARG A 71 18.56 6.23 10.97
N ALA A 72 17.46 6.99 10.89
CA ALA A 72 17.12 7.98 11.91
C ALA A 72 16.91 7.36 13.30
N LYS A 73 16.34 6.15 13.38
CA LYS A 73 16.19 5.41 14.63
C LYS A 73 17.55 5.05 15.23
N ALA A 74 18.47 4.52 14.42
CA ALA A 74 19.82 4.16 14.86
C ALA A 74 20.60 5.36 15.43
N HIS A 75 20.45 6.53 14.83
CA HIS A 75 21.09 7.77 15.33
C HIS A 75 20.47 8.33 16.61
N ARG A 76 19.22 7.99 16.94
CA ARG A 76 18.53 8.45 18.16
C ARG A 76 18.78 7.56 19.37
N THR A 77 19.20 6.31 19.15
CA THR A 77 19.64 5.41 20.21
C THR A 77 21.09 5.72 20.55
N LEU A 78 21.34 6.28 21.73
CA LEU A 78 22.69 6.38 22.29
C LEU A 78 23.29 4.98 22.38
N PRO A 79 24.57 4.78 22.03
CA PRO A 79 25.23 3.50 22.27
C PRO A 79 25.26 3.24 23.78
N THR A 80 24.68 2.11 24.20
CA THR A 80 24.86 1.53 25.54
C THR A 80 26.27 1.04 25.75
#